data_AF-A0A8S9W487-F1
#
_entry.id   AF-A0A8S9W487-F1
#
_cell.length_a   1.000
_cell.length_b   1.000
_cell.length_c   1.000
_cell.angle_alpha   90.00
_cell.angle_beta   90.00
_cell.angle_gamma   90.00
#
_symmetry.space_group_name_H-M   'P 1'
#
loop_
_entity.id
_entity.type
_entity.pdbx_description
1 polymer ?
#
loop_
_entity_poly.entity_id
_entity_poly.type
_entity_poly.pdbx_seq_one_letter_code
_entity_poly.pdbx_strand_id
1 'polypeptide(L)'
;MTCIVGPPHRSGPQLKLLMHKLPIISGKKLIAALKRVGFIEVRQRGSHVSLQKITTGRTYKTVVPLHRELAKGTLLDILQQTGLEKDDLIELL
;
A
#
# COMPACT_ATOMS: atom_id res chain seq x y z
N MET A 1 -2.56 30.16 -3.82
CA MET A 1 -1.85 29.05 -3.14
C MET A 1 -2.91 28.15 -2.52
N THR A 2 -3.43 27.19 -3.26
CA THR A 2 -4.55 26.37 -2.78
C THR A 2 -4.12 24.91 -2.83
N CYS A 3 -3.66 24.40 -1.69
CA CYS A 3 -3.53 22.96 -1.48
C CYS A 3 -4.91 22.46 -1.06
N ILE A 4 -5.65 21.90 -2.00
CA ILE A 4 -6.81 21.06 -1.72
C ILE A 4 -6.45 19.64 -2.17
N VAL A 5 -6.91 18.68 -1.36
CA VAL A 5 -6.82 17.20 -1.45
C VAL A 5 -5.61 16.57 -0.76
N GLY A 6 -5.73 15.69 0.25
CA GLY A 6 -6.87 14.94 0.75
C GLY A 6 -6.59 14.36 2.16
N PRO A 7 -7.53 13.59 2.73
CA PRO A 7 -7.81 13.51 4.16
C PRO A 7 -6.86 12.60 4.97
N PRO A 8 -6.86 12.71 6.31
CA PRO A 8 -6.31 11.66 7.16
C PRO A 8 -7.17 10.40 7.00
N HIS A 9 -6.56 9.24 6.76
CA HIS A 9 -7.26 7.96 6.81
C HIS A 9 -7.69 7.73 8.27
N ARG A 10 -8.91 8.16 8.55
CA ARG A 10 -9.65 7.96 9.78
C ARG A 10 -10.86 7.13 9.39
N SER A 11 -10.73 5.81 9.48
CA SER A 11 -11.86 4.88 9.40
C SER A 11 -11.92 4.15 10.74
N GLY A 12 -13.05 4.30 11.43
CA GLY A 12 -13.30 3.80 12.77
C GLY A 12 -13.51 2.28 12.83
N PRO A 13 -13.99 1.76 13.98
CA PRO A 13 -14.08 0.33 14.21
C PRO A 13 -15.29 -0.22 13.46
N GLN A 14 -15.06 -1.13 12.50
CA GLN A 14 -16.11 -1.98 11.95
C GLN A 14 -15.71 -3.44 12.15
N LEU A 15 -16.31 -4.08 13.16
CA LEU A 15 -16.34 -5.53 13.25
C LEU A 15 -16.89 -6.12 11.95
N LYS A 16 -16.06 -6.86 11.21
CA LYS A 16 -16.52 -7.95 10.33
C LYS A 16 -15.49 -9.07 10.33
N LEU A 17 -15.54 -9.86 11.39
CA LEU A 17 -14.93 -11.18 11.48
C LEU A 17 -15.49 -12.08 10.36
N LEU A 18 -14.63 -12.63 9.49
CA LEU A 18 -14.64 -14.03 9.07
C LEU A 18 -13.45 -14.33 8.15
N MET A 19 -12.52 -15.15 8.67
CA MET A 19 -11.46 -15.87 7.94
C MET A 19 -10.51 -15.02 7.06
N HIS A 20 -9.72 -14.13 7.66
CA HIS A 20 -8.61 -13.44 6.97
C HIS A 20 -7.46 -14.39 6.63
N LYS A 21 -7.65 -15.26 5.63
CA LYS A 21 -6.52 -15.76 4.86
C LYS A 21 -5.90 -14.52 4.23
N LEU A 22 -4.72 -14.11 4.71
CA LEU A 22 -3.91 -13.07 4.07
C LEU A 22 -3.92 -13.36 2.56
N PRO A 23 -4.61 -12.55 1.74
CA PRO A 23 -4.78 -12.87 0.35
C PRO A 23 -3.40 -12.90 -0.28
N ILE A 24 -3.10 -13.98 -1.00
CA ILE A 24 -1.89 -14.02 -1.82
C ILE A 24 -2.16 -13.01 -2.93
N ILE A 25 -1.62 -11.81 -2.78
CA ILE A 25 -1.78 -10.76 -3.79
C ILE A 25 -0.52 -10.65 -4.63
N SER A 26 -0.74 -10.41 -5.91
CA SER A 26 0.32 -10.08 -6.83
C SER A 26 0.83 -8.67 -6.55
N GLY A 27 2.12 -8.41 -6.79
CA GLY A 27 2.69 -7.07 -6.66
C GLY A 27 1.94 -6.01 -7.48
N LYS A 28 1.35 -6.40 -8.62
CA LYS A 28 0.46 -5.52 -9.41
C LYS A 28 -0.74 -5.00 -8.61
N LYS A 29 -1.40 -5.86 -7.83
CA LYS A 29 -2.54 -5.48 -6.98
C LYS A 29 -2.10 -4.56 -5.85
N LEU A 30 -0.95 -4.87 -5.23
CA LEU A 30 -0.37 -4.03 -4.19
C LEU A 30 -0.03 -2.63 -4.70
N ILE A 31 0.55 -2.53 -5.90
CA ILE A 31 0.84 -1.24 -6.54
C ILE A 31 -0.45 -0.46 -6.83
N ALA A 32 -1.50 -1.13 -7.33
CA ALA A 32 -2.79 -0.49 -7.57
C ALA A 32 -3.40 0.07 -6.28
N ALA A 33 -3.36 -0.70 -5.18
CA ALA A 33 -3.79 -0.25 -3.86
C ALA A 33 -2.96 0.96 -3.37
N LEU A 34 -1.63 0.87 -3.45
CA LEU A 34 -0.72 1.96 -3.06
C LEU A 34 -0.97 3.24 -3.88
N LYS A 35 -1.21 3.11 -5.18
CA LYS A 35 -1.60 4.25 -6.03
C LYS A 35 -2.88 4.93 -5.55
N ARG A 36 -3.90 4.15 -5.16
CA ARG A 36 -5.17 4.69 -4.61
C ARG A 36 -4.96 5.45 -3.30
N VAL A 37 -3.96 5.06 -2.51
CA VAL A 37 -3.55 5.74 -1.26
C VAL A 37 -2.71 7.01 -1.52
N GLY A 38 -2.35 7.28 -2.78
CA GLY A 38 -1.55 8.45 -3.17
C GLY A 38 -0.05 8.19 -3.19
N PHE A 39 0.39 6.93 -3.29
CA PHE A 39 1.78 6.64 -3.67
C PHE A 39 1.96 6.83 -5.18
N ILE A 40 3.09 7.43 -5.55
CA ILE A 40 3.52 7.61 -6.93
C ILE A 40 4.63 6.61 -7.26
N GLU A 41 4.59 6.01 -8.45
CA GLU A 41 5.69 5.19 -8.95
C GLU A 41 6.82 6.10 -9.42
N VAL A 42 7.99 5.98 -8.80
CA VAL A 42 9.16 6.80 -9.13
C VAL A 42 10.04 6.09 -10.16
N ARG A 43 10.23 4.78 -9.97
CA ARG A 43 11.09 3.98 -10.83
C ARG A 43 10.68 2.52 -10.79
N GLN A 44 10.74 1.86 -11.92
CA GLN A 44 10.69 0.40 -12.00
C GLN A 44 12.02 -0.14 -12.51
N ARG A 45 12.53 -1.19 -11.86
CA ARG A 45 13.70 -1.98 -12.26
C ARG A 45 13.27 -3.44 -12.33
N GLY A 46 12.89 -3.88 -13.53
CA GLY A 46 12.42 -5.24 -13.77
C GLY A 46 11.17 -5.56 -12.93
N SER A 47 11.28 -6.59 -12.09
CA SER A 47 10.22 -6.99 -11.16
C SER A 47 10.21 -6.19 -9.86
N HIS A 48 10.96 -5.10 -9.70
CA HIS A 48 10.87 -4.23 -8.51
C HIS A 48 10.37 -2.83 -8.89
N VAL A 49 9.32 -2.36 -8.22
CA VAL A 49 8.72 -1.03 -8.43
C VAL A 49 8.93 -0.20 -7.17
N SER A 50 9.71 0.88 -7.29
CA SER A 50 9.85 1.88 -6.24
C SER A 50 8.69 2.86 -6.27
N LEU A 51 7.96 2.89 -5.17
CA LEU A 51 6.88 3.83 -4.90
C LEU A 51 7.34 4.85 -3.86
N GLN A 52 6.87 6.08 -4.01
CA GLN A 52 7.11 7.15 -3.07
C GLN A 52 5.81 7.87 -2.77
N LYS A 53 5.59 8.27 -1.53
CA LYS A 53 4.51 9.17 -1.13
C LYS A 53 5.13 10.34 -0.40
N ILE A 54 4.89 11.54 -0.92
CA ILE A 54 5.34 12.78 -0.30
C ILE A 54 4.15 13.35 0.46
N THR A 55 4.26 13.42 1.78
CA THR A 55 3.31 14.14 2.63
C THR A 55 4.01 15.30 3.31
N THR A 56 3.24 16.22 3.89
CA THR A 56 3.73 17.46 4.50
C THR A 56 4.73 17.18 5.62
N GLY A 57 6.03 17.18 5.28
CA GLY A 57 7.15 16.93 6.18
C GLY A 57 7.67 15.50 6.27
N ARG A 58 7.11 14.53 5.52
CA ARG A 58 7.60 13.13 5.50
C ARG A 58 7.57 12.54 4.09
N THR A 59 8.64 11.86 3.72
CA THR A 59 8.73 11.11 2.47
C THR A 59 8.72 9.62 2.78
N TYR A 60 7.65 8.94 2.40
CA TYR A 60 7.56 7.48 2.47
C TYR A 60 8.09 6.91 1.18
N LYS A 61 9.05 5.99 1.26
CA LYS A 61 9.56 5.25 0.10
C LYS A 61 9.40 3.77 0.38
N THR A 62 8.89 3.04 -0.59
CA THR A 62 8.77 1.58 -0.50
C THR A 62 9.14 0.96 -1.85
N VAL A 63 9.60 -0.29 -1.80
CA VAL A 63 9.94 -1.06 -2.99
C VAL A 63 9.04 -2.29 -3.01
N VAL A 64 8.21 -2.39 -4.05
CA VAL A 64 7.25 -3.47 -4.23
C VAL A 64 7.75 -4.44 -5.30
N PRO A 65 7.98 -5.72 -4.96
CA PRO A 65 8.22 -6.75 -5.97
C PRO A 65 6.94 -7.04 -6.76
N LEU A 66 7.00 -6.88 -8.08
CA LEU A 66 6.00 -7.23 -9.08
C LEU A 66 5.95 -8.75 -9.35
N HIS A 67 5.86 -9.54 -8.29
CA HIS A 67 5.76 -11.00 -8.40
C HIS A 67 4.27 -11.41 -8.49
N ARG A 68 4.00 -12.58 -9.09
CA ARG A 68 2.63 -13.13 -9.17
C ARG A 68 2.07 -13.43 -7.79
N GLU A 69 2.93 -13.84 -6.86
CA GLU A 69 2.58 -14.15 -5.49
C GLU A 69 3.63 -13.48 -4.59
N LEU A 70 3.18 -12.57 -3.73
CA LEU A 70 4.02 -12.00 -2.69
C LEU A 70 3.90 -12.85 -1.43
N ALA A 71 5.06 -13.20 -0.85
CA ALA A 71 5.09 -13.85 0.44
C ALA A 71 4.49 -12.92 1.49
N LYS A 72 3.74 -13.50 2.44
CA LYS A 72 3.09 -12.76 3.54
C LYS A 72 4.10 -11.91 4.33
N GLY A 73 5.32 -12.41 4.53
CA GLY A 73 6.39 -11.68 5.22
C GLY A 73 6.81 -10.42 4.47
N THR A 74 7.08 -10.53 3.17
CA THR A 74 7.43 -9.37 2.33
C THR A 74 6.30 -8.36 2.27
N LEU A 75 5.06 -8.84 2.23
CA LEU A 75 3.90 -7.96 2.19
C LEU A 75 3.73 -7.18 3.49
N LEU A 76 3.92 -7.85 4.62
CA LEU A 76 3.87 -7.23 5.95
C LEU A 76 4.97 -6.18 6.11
N ASP A 77 6.18 -6.45 5.61
CA ASP A 77 7.29 -5.51 5.62
C ASP A 77 6.95 -4.24 4.83
N ILE A 78 6.40 -4.38 3.63
CA ILE A 78 5.95 -3.27 2.79
C ILE A 78 4.82 -2.48 3.47
N LEU A 79 3.86 -3.17 4.09
CA LEU A 79 2.76 -2.55 4.83
C LEU A 79 3.30 -1.70 6.00
N GLN A 80 4.26 -2.21 6.77
CA GLN A 80 4.93 -1.44 7.82
C GLN A 80 5.68 -0.22 7.27
N GLN A 81 6.39 -0.36 6.16
CA GLN A 81 7.11 0.75 5.50
C GLN A 81 6.16 1.84 4.98
N THR A 82 4.98 1.44 4.54
CA THR A 82 3.97 2.35 3.96
C THR A 82 3.00 2.91 5.00
N GLY A 83 2.98 2.33 6.19
CA GLY A 83 2.03 2.67 7.26
C GLY A 83 0.61 2.20 6.97
N LEU A 84 0.45 1.17 6.14
CA LEU A 84 -0.83 0.56 5.80
C LEU A 84 -1.05 -0.70 6.64
N GLU A 85 -2.30 -0.99 6.97
CA GLU A 85 -2.65 -2.25 7.59
C GLU A 85 -3.12 -3.28 6.55
N LYS A 86 -3.16 -4.54 6.97
CA LYS A 86 -3.76 -5.63 6.20
C LYS A 86 -5.21 -5.34 5.81
N ASP A 87 -5.91 -4.53 6.61
CA ASP A 87 -7.31 -4.18 6.41
C ASP A 87 -7.46 -3.16 5.27
N ASP A 88 -6.66 -2.08 5.27
CA ASP A 88 -6.59 -1.13 4.15
C ASP A 88 -6.36 -1.84 2.83
N LEU A 89 -5.48 -2.84 2.81
CA LEU A 89 -5.21 -3.63 1.62
C LEU A 89 -6.45 -4.38 1.12
N ILE A 90 -7.23 -4.97 2.03
CA ILE A 90 -8.47 -5.69 1.71
C ILE A 90 -9.53 -4.72 1.19
N GLU A 91 -9.63 -3.52 1.76
CA GLU A 91 -10.53 -2.46 1.29
C GLU A 91 -10.15 -1.91 -0.10
N LEU A 92 -8.87 -1.92 -0.45
CA LEU A 92 -8.35 -1.38 -1.70
C LEU A 92 -8.35 -2.37 -2.87
N LEU A 93 -8.59 -3.65 -2.60
CA LEU A 93 -8.52 -4.80 -3.53
C LEU A 93 -9.76 -5.02 -4.41
#